data_AF-A0A1F1Z1Z1-F1
#
_entry.id   AF-A0A1F1Z1Z1-F1
#
_cell.length_a   1.000
_cell.length_b   1.000
_cell.length_c   1.000
_cell.angle_alpha   90.00
_cell.angle_beta   90.00
_cell.angle_gamma   90.00
#
_symmetry.space_group_name_H-M   'P 1'
#
loop_
_entity.id
_entity.type
_entity.pdbx_description
1 polymer ?
#
loop_
_entity_poly.entity_id
_entity_poly.type
_entity_poly.pdbx_seq_one_letter_code
_entity_poly.pdbx_strand_id
1 'polypeptide(L)'
;MSEQREFLAQWSVSQGNLRRFLEDLLQQHDLKQCTAYSDSINDLPMLEMVGSPMAVNPDRALRRHAKAQGWAIRDYRPVRRAVRLSTLPVLGAAGEFSLWRLWSERQDRTHHV
;
A
#
# COMPACT_ATOMS: atom_id res chain seq x y z
N MET A 1 4.55 28.27 -17.81
CA MET A 1 4.93 27.31 -18.89
C MET A 1 6.44 27.14 -19.01
N SER A 2 7.27 28.18 -18.96
CA SER A 2 8.74 28.04 -19.02
C SER A 2 9.33 27.32 -17.80
N GLU A 3 8.93 27.71 -16.60
CA GLU A 3 9.43 27.16 -15.33
C GLU A 3 9.23 25.65 -15.20
N GLN A 4 8.04 25.15 -15.56
CA GLN A 4 7.74 23.71 -15.54
C GLN A 4 8.60 22.92 -16.55
N ARG A 5 8.88 23.50 -17.72
CA ARG A 5 9.71 22.85 -18.75
C ARG A 5 11.17 22.79 -18.33
N GLU A 6 11.67 23.85 -17.70
CA GLU A 6 13.06 23.92 -17.23
C GLU A 6 13.30 22.96 -16.05
N PHE A 7 12.34 22.88 -15.12
CA PHE A 7 12.34 21.89 -14.05
C PHE A 7 12.34 20.45 -14.59
N LEU A 8 11.48 20.15 -15.56
CA LEU A 8 11.44 18.85 -16.23
C LEU A 8 12.72 18.52 -17.00
N ALA A 9 13.32 19.52 -17.64
CA ALA A 9 14.58 19.37 -18.35
C ALA A 9 15.70 18.96 -17.41
N GLN A 10 15.82 19.64 -16.26
CA GLN A 10 16.82 19.32 -15.23
C GLN A 10 16.58 17.92 -14.62
N TRP A 11 15.32 17.62 -14.27
CA TRP A 11 14.95 16.36 -13.64
C TRP A 11 15.20 15.15 -14.55
N SER A 12 14.78 15.21 -15.82
CA SER A 12 14.95 14.06 -16.73
C SER A 12 16.38 13.85 -17.22
N VAL A 13 17.26 14.86 -17.21
CA VAL A 13 18.70 14.65 -17.48
C VAL A 13 19.28 13.61 -16.52
N SER A 14 18.71 13.48 -15.31
CA SER A 14 19.11 12.47 -14.32
C SER A 14 18.38 11.12 -14.43
N GLN A 15 17.35 10.98 -15.27
CA GLN A 15 16.43 9.80 -15.29
C GLN A 15 16.04 9.33 -16.73
N GLY A 16 16.97 9.38 -17.68
CA GLY A 16 16.92 8.64 -18.96
C GLY A 16 15.57 8.63 -19.72
N ASN A 17 15.34 9.63 -20.58
CA ASN A 17 14.31 9.69 -21.65
C ASN A 17 12.86 10.09 -21.27
N LEU A 18 12.52 10.36 -20.01
CA LEU A 18 11.15 10.80 -19.63
C LEU A 18 10.81 12.25 -20.06
N ARG A 19 11.83 13.10 -20.25
CA ARG A 19 11.67 14.52 -20.64
C ARG A 19 10.78 14.68 -21.84
N ARG A 20 11.12 13.96 -22.91
CA ARG A 20 10.55 14.15 -24.23
C ARG A 20 9.09 13.70 -24.23
N PHE A 21 8.80 12.61 -23.53
CA PHE A 21 7.43 12.14 -23.31
C PHE A 21 6.57 13.18 -22.57
N LEU A 22 7.09 13.79 -21.50
CA LEU A 22 6.36 14.81 -20.75
C LEU A 22 6.22 16.12 -21.53
N GLU A 23 7.24 16.52 -22.31
CA GLU A 23 7.17 17.68 -23.21
C GLU A 23 6.13 17.47 -24.32
N ASP A 24 6.07 16.29 -24.93
CA ASP A 24 5.08 15.95 -25.96
C ASP A 24 3.65 15.94 -25.36
N LEU A 25 3.47 15.37 -24.17
CA LEU A 25 2.18 15.40 -23.46
C LEU A 25 1.72 16.83 -23.15
N LEU A 26 2.64 17.68 -22.67
CA LEU A 26 2.36 19.09 -22.38
C LEU A 26 1.97 19.90 -23.62
N GLN A 27 2.44 19.50 -24.81
CA GLN A 27 2.10 20.17 -26.07
C GLN A 27 0.71 19.78 -26.58
N GLN A 28 0.29 18.54 -26.32
CA GLN A 28 -0.94 17.98 -26.88
C GLN A 28 -2.13 18.03 -25.92
N HIS A 29 -1.88 18.12 -24.61
CA HIS A 29 -2.91 18.01 -23.59
C HIS A 29 -2.76 19.05 -22.47
N ASP A 30 -3.89 19.54 -22.00
CA ASP A 30 -3.95 20.30 -20.75
C ASP A 30 -3.88 19.34 -19.56
N LEU A 31 -2.69 19.24 -18.95
CA LEU A 31 -2.46 18.37 -17.80
C LEU A 31 -3.32 18.73 -16.59
N LYS A 32 -3.88 19.95 -16.50
CA LYS A 32 -4.82 20.32 -15.43
C LYS A 32 -6.15 19.56 -15.52
N GLN A 33 -6.45 18.97 -16.67
CA GLN A 33 -7.61 18.08 -16.84
C GLN A 33 -7.24 16.60 -16.66
N CYS A 34 -5.96 16.28 -16.45
CA CYS A 34 -5.48 14.92 -16.30
C CYS A 34 -5.42 14.48 -14.83
N THR A 35 -5.48 13.16 -14.65
CA THR A 35 -5.23 12.47 -13.39
C THR A 35 -3.97 11.63 -13.55
N ALA A 36 -3.04 11.69 -12.59
CA ALA A 36 -1.83 10.88 -12.61
C ALA A 36 -1.71 10.05 -11.32
N TYR A 37 -1.13 8.86 -11.47
CA TYR A 37 -0.97 7.88 -10.41
C TYR A 37 0.50 7.46 -10.33
N SER A 38 1.07 7.44 -9.13
CA SER A 38 2.41 6.87 -8.91
C SER A 38 2.59 6.35 -7.48
N ASP A 39 3.53 5.43 -7.34
CA ASP A 39 3.99 4.86 -6.06
C ASP A 39 5.35 5.39 -5.60
N SER A 40 6.05 6.16 -6.44
CA SER A 40 7.43 6.60 -6.21
C SER A 40 7.57 8.12 -6.19
N ILE A 41 8.40 8.64 -5.29
CA ILE A 41 8.76 10.07 -5.25
C ILE A 41 9.45 10.54 -6.53
N ASN A 42 9.99 9.62 -7.32
CA ASN A 42 10.62 9.96 -8.59
C ASN A 42 9.64 10.72 -9.49
N ASP A 43 8.37 10.29 -9.55
CA ASP A 43 7.37 10.90 -10.42
C ASP A 43 6.78 12.21 -9.87
N LEU A 44 7.33 12.74 -8.77
CA LEU A 44 6.82 13.95 -8.13
C LEU A 44 6.63 15.13 -9.12
N PRO A 45 7.59 15.45 -10.01
CA PRO A 45 7.40 16.51 -11.00
C PRO A 45 6.15 16.33 -11.85
N MET A 46 5.92 15.11 -12.34
CA MET A 46 4.74 14.75 -13.14
C MET A 46 3.45 14.97 -12.35
N LEU A 47 3.42 14.49 -11.10
CA LEU A 47 2.26 14.59 -10.23
C LEU A 47 1.91 16.04 -9.89
N GLU A 48 2.91 16.90 -9.65
CA GLU A 48 2.68 18.33 -9.36
C GLU A 48 2.13 19.11 -10.56
N MET A 49 2.33 18.62 -11.78
CA MET A 49 1.83 19.29 -12.98
C MET A 49 0.36 19.00 -13.29
N VAL A 50 -0.14 17.81 -12.98
CA VAL A 50 -1.52 17.44 -13.28
C VAL A 50 -2.55 18.12 -12.37
N GLY A 51 -3.83 18.08 -12.76
CA GLY A 51 -4.91 18.62 -11.93
C GLY A 51 -5.31 17.69 -10.78
N SER A 52 -5.23 16.38 -10.99
CA SER A 52 -5.64 15.37 -10.01
C SER A 52 -4.53 14.35 -9.72
N PRO A 53 -3.56 14.66 -8.85
CA PRO A 53 -2.52 13.71 -8.46
C PRO A 53 -3.02 12.70 -7.42
N MET A 54 -2.62 11.43 -7.59
CA MET A 54 -2.94 10.35 -6.65
C MET A 54 -1.71 9.47 -6.35
N ALA A 55 -1.45 9.28 -5.05
CA ALA A 55 -0.38 8.43 -4.57
C ALA A 55 -0.90 7.01 -4.30
N VAL A 56 -0.52 6.04 -5.14
CA VAL A 56 -0.95 4.65 -5.03
C VAL A 56 0.20 3.81 -4.49
N ASN A 57 -0.01 3.08 -3.39
CA ASN A 57 1.03 2.33 -2.70
C ASN A 57 2.33 3.14 -2.43
N PRO A 58 2.25 4.41 -2.02
CA PRO A 58 3.42 5.28 -2.06
C PRO A 58 4.55 4.79 -1.16
N ASP A 59 5.77 5.05 -1.61
CA ASP A 59 6.97 5.03 -0.79
C ASP A 59 6.87 6.03 0.39
N ARG A 60 7.88 6.03 1.26
CA ARG A 60 7.86 6.90 2.45
C ARG A 60 7.92 8.38 2.08
N ALA A 61 8.68 8.76 1.06
CA ALA A 61 8.89 10.15 0.68
C ALA A 61 7.63 10.71 0.00
N LEU A 62 7.09 10.01 -1.00
CA LEU A 62 5.86 10.38 -1.70
C LEU A 62 4.68 10.44 -0.73
N ARG A 63 4.59 9.51 0.22
CA ARG A 63 3.53 9.56 1.25
C ARG A 63 3.58 10.84 2.07
N ARG A 64 4.77 11.31 2.48
CA ARG A 64 4.88 12.57 3.23
C ARG A 64 4.45 13.75 2.38
N HIS A 65 4.92 13.80 1.14
CA HIS A 65 4.58 14.88 0.22
C HIS A 65 3.07 14.91 -0.07
N ALA A 66 2.49 13.77 -0.46
CA ALA A 66 1.06 13.61 -0.71
C ALA A 66 0.21 14.04 0.49
N LYS A 67 0.62 13.71 1.72
CA LYS A 67 -0.06 14.20 2.93
C LYS A 67 0.04 15.71 3.10
N ALA A 68 1.21 16.30 2.84
CA ALA A 68 1.42 17.74 2.97
C ALA A 68 0.59 18.53 1.95
N GLN A 69 0.43 18.00 0.72
CA GLN A 69 -0.35 18.62 -0.35
C GLN A 69 -1.82 18.19 -0.38
N GLY A 70 -2.27 17.36 0.56
CA GLY A 70 -3.66 16.88 0.60
C GLY A 70 -4.05 15.95 -0.55
N TRP A 71 -3.10 15.28 -1.20
CA TRP A 71 -3.36 14.36 -2.30
C TRP A 71 -4.05 13.08 -1.84
N ALA A 72 -4.84 12.48 -2.73
CA ALA A 72 -5.46 11.20 -2.47
C ALA A 72 -4.39 10.10 -2.34
N ILE A 73 -4.49 9.29 -1.29
CA ILE A 73 -3.59 8.14 -1.05
C ILE A 73 -4.41 6.85 -1.08
N ARG A 74 -3.98 5.89 -1.89
CA ARG A 74 -4.56 4.54 -1.96
C ARG A 74 -3.49 3.53 -1.59
N ASP A 75 -3.71 2.72 -0.55
CA ASP A 75 -2.77 1.66 -0.15
C ASP A 75 -3.44 0.30 -0.23
N TYR A 76 -3.01 -0.51 -1.20
CA TYR A 76 -3.52 -1.85 -1.50
C TYR A 76 -2.60 -2.96 -0.97
N ARG A 77 -1.58 -2.61 -0.17
CA ARG A 77 -0.72 -3.57 0.52
C ARG A 77 -1.29 -4.20 1.81
N PRO A 78 -2.50 -3.92 2.35
CA PRO A 78 -2.84 -4.37 3.70
C PRO A 78 -3.12 -5.88 3.80
N VAL A 79 -3.36 -6.58 2.70
CA VAL A 79 -3.72 -8.01 2.72
C VAL A 79 -2.63 -8.88 3.36
N ARG A 80 -1.35 -8.56 3.16
CA ARG A 80 -0.23 -9.39 3.68
C ARG A 80 0.06 -9.22 5.17
N ARG A 81 -0.32 -8.08 5.79
CA ARG A 81 -0.09 -7.85 7.23
C ARG A 81 -1.16 -8.48 8.10
N ALA A 82 -2.42 -8.42 7.66
CA ALA A 82 -3.54 -9.00 8.39
C ALA A 82 -3.39 -10.52 8.56
N VAL A 83 -2.89 -11.22 7.54
CA VAL A 83 -2.70 -12.69 7.56
C VAL A 83 -1.66 -13.16 8.59
N ARG A 84 -0.61 -12.37 8.87
CA ARG A 84 0.39 -12.76 9.88
C ARG A 84 -0.11 -12.65 11.31
N LEU A 85 -1.08 -11.77 11.55
CA LEU A 85 -1.64 -11.57 12.89
C LEU A 85 -2.74 -12.59 13.20
N SER A 86 -3.42 -13.12 12.17
CA SER A 86 -4.51 -14.09 12.30
C SER A 86 -4.06 -15.55 12.45
N THR A 87 -2.77 -15.87 12.31
CA THR A 87 -2.24 -17.23 12.51
C THR A 87 -1.75 -17.50 13.95
N LEU A 88 -2.06 -16.63 14.92
CA LEU A 88 -1.83 -16.96 16.34
C LEU A 88 -2.98 -17.86 16.84
N PRO A 89 -2.72 -19.11 17.26
CA PRO A 89 -3.74 -19.97 17.83
C PRO A 89 -4.12 -19.45 19.23
N VAL A 90 -5.23 -18.73 19.35
CA VAL A 90 -5.79 -18.26 20.64
C VAL A 90 -6.80 -19.26 21.23
N LEU A 91 -6.78 -20.53 20.83
CA LEU A 91 -7.72 -21.56 21.30
C LEU A 91 -7.00 -22.72 21.98
N GLY A 92 -6.28 -22.43 23.06
CA GLY A 92 -5.58 -23.43 23.89
C GLY A 92 -6.00 -23.48 25.36
N ALA A 93 -7.09 -22.82 25.80
CA ALA A 93 -7.33 -22.67 27.24
C ALA A 93 -8.73 -23.08 27.77
N ALA A 94 -9.67 -23.55 26.95
CA ALA A 94 -11.03 -23.86 27.45
C ALA A 94 -11.58 -25.25 27.06
N GLY A 95 -10.93 -26.00 26.16
CA GLY A 95 -11.46 -27.27 25.66
C GLY A 95 -11.02 -28.53 26.40
N GLU A 96 -9.85 -28.51 27.05
CA GLU A 96 -9.18 -29.75 27.50
C GLU A 96 -9.70 -30.30 28.82
N PHE A 97 -10.22 -29.45 29.72
CA PHE A 97 -10.72 -29.91 31.03
C PHE A 97 -12.04 -30.69 30.94
N SER A 98 -12.86 -30.41 29.92
CA SER A 98 -14.19 -31.03 29.77
C SER A 98 -14.12 -32.42 29.16
N LEU A 99 -13.12 -32.70 28.31
CA LEU A 99 -12.92 -34.00 27.69
C LEU A 99 -12.23 -34.99 28.65
N TRP A 100 -11.31 -34.53 29.50
CA TRP A 100 -10.68 -35.39 30.51
C TRP A 100 -11.68 -35.88 31.57
N ARG A 101 -12.55 -34.99 32.06
CA ARG A 101 -13.58 -35.33 33.07
C ARG A 101 -14.63 -36.31 32.54
N LEU A 102 -14.93 -36.31 31.24
CA LEU A 102 -15.91 -37.23 30.63
C LEU A 102 -15.36 -38.64 30.38
N TRP A 103 -14.04 -38.79 30.25
CA TRP A 103 -13.41 -40.10 30.01
C TRP A 103 -13.05 -40.84 31.30
N SER A 104 -12.75 -40.13 32.40
CA SER A 104 -12.36 -40.74 33.68
C SER A 104 -13.51 -41.48 34.40
N GLU A 105 -14.75 -41.23 34.02
CA GLU A 105 -15.93 -41.78 34.73
C GLU A 105 -16.41 -43.14 34.17
N ARG A 106 -15.70 -43.70 33.17
CA ARG A 106 -16.00 -45.00 32.54
C ARG A 106 -14.91 -46.06 32.75
N GLN A 107 -14.14 -45.99 33.85
CA GLN A 107 -13.12 -47.01 34.14
C GLN A 107 -13.16 -47.59 35.54
N ASP A 108 -14.27 -47.47 36.27
CA ASP A 108 -14.41 -48.05 37.63
C ASP A 108 -15.52 -49.09 37.78
N ARG A 109 -15.92 -49.79 36.71
CA ARG A 109 -16.78 -50.99 36.83
C ARG A 109 -16.49 -52.00 35.72
N THR A 110 -15.55 -52.91 35.99
CA THR A 110 -15.74 -54.38 35.96
C THR A 110 -14.38 -55.10 35.97
N HIS A 111 -13.86 -55.37 37.16
CA HIS A 111 -13.03 -56.55 37.41
C HIS A 111 -13.39 -57.09 38.77
N HIS A 112 -14.40 -57.97 38.84
CA HIS A 112 -14.51 -58.97 39.90
C HIS A 112 -15.31 -60.17 39.38
N VAL A 113 -14.54 -61.27 39.23
CA VAL A 113 -14.87 -62.70 39.20
C VAL A 113 -15.59 -63.25 37.96
#